data_AF-A0A0C3JTB8-F1
#
_entry.id   AF-A0A0C3JTB8-F1
#
_cell.length_a   1.000
_cell.length_b   1.000
_cell.length_c   1.000
_cell.angle_alpha   90.00
_cell.angle_beta   90.00
_cell.angle_gamma   90.00
#
_symmetry.space_group_name_H-M   'P 1'
#
loop_
_entity.id
_entity.type
_entity.pdbx_description
1 polymer ?
#
loop_
_entity_poly.entity_id
_entity_poly.type
_entity_poly.pdbx_seq_one_letter_code
_entity_poly.pdbx_strand_id
1 'polypeptide(L)'
;MSKSTSDADALYTQVHRRMVESGDWDRILRVLSAKLSEQGWSDELYHRAKERARMMDPPLFKTVLEEISLHGEATVPVSVRRETTAQIRQFVKDQFEK
;
A
#
# COMPACT_ATOMS: atom_id res chain seq x y z
N MET A 1 -16.02 -18.29 -17.54
CA MET A 1 -15.78 -17.49 -16.31
C MET A 1 -15.31 -16.05 -16.62
N SER A 2 -15.68 -15.46 -17.78
CA SER A 2 -14.98 -14.28 -18.31
C SER A 2 -15.73 -12.94 -18.17
N LYS A 3 -17.05 -12.94 -17.99
CA LYS A 3 -17.84 -11.69 -17.99
C LYS A 3 -17.87 -11.00 -16.62
N SER A 4 -18.04 -11.77 -15.55
CA SER A 4 -18.14 -11.29 -14.18
C SER A 4 -16.86 -10.64 -13.64
N THR A 5 -15.68 -11.14 -14.03
CA THR A 5 -14.40 -10.56 -13.62
C THR A 5 -14.19 -9.19 -14.26
N SER A 6 -14.55 -9.05 -15.54
CA SER A 6 -14.50 -7.78 -16.28
C SER A 6 -15.39 -6.70 -15.64
N ASP A 7 -16.58 -7.08 -15.17
CA ASP A 7 -17.51 -6.14 -14.53
C ASP A 7 -16.98 -5.68 -13.16
N ALA A 8 -16.35 -6.59 -12.39
CA ALA A 8 -15.71 -6.27 -11.12
C ALA A 8 -14.49 -5.35 -11.31
N ASP A 9 -13.67 -5.60 -12.33
CA ASP A 9 -12.50 -4.77 -12.66
C ASP A 9 -12.90 -3.37 -13.11
N ALA A 10 -13.98 -3.26 -13.89
CA ALA A 10 -14.55 -1.99 -14.30
C ALA A 10 -15.09 -1.19 -13.10
N LEU A 11 -15.77 -1.86 -12.17
CA LEU A 11 -16.26 -1.25 -10.93
C LEU A 11 -15.10 -0.78 -10.05
N TYR A 12 -14.08 -1.62 -9.85
CA TYR A 12 -12.86 -1.26 -9.13
C TYR A 12 -12.23 0.00 -9.71
N THR A 13 -12.06 0.05 -11.03
CA THR A 13 -11.47 1.20 -11.73
C THR A 13 -12.26 2.48 -11.50
N GLN A 14 -13.60 2.42 -11.57
CA GLN A 14 -14.46 3.57 -11.32
C GLN A 14 -14.39 4.06 -9.87
N VAL A 15 -14.45 3.15 -8.90
CA VAL A 15 -14.37 3.47 -7.47
C VAL A 15 -13.00 4.08 -7.13
N HIS A 16 -11.93 3.47 -7.62
CA HIS A 16 -10.58 3.98 -7.44
C HIS A 16 -10.41 5.37 -8.05
N ARG A 17 -10.91 5.59 -9.27
CA ARG A 17 -10.88 6.91 -9.91
C ARG A 17 -11.58 7.97 -9.06
N ARG A 18 -12.76 7.69 -8.52
CA ARG A 18 -13.48 8.63 -7.64
C ARG A 18 -12.70 8.93 -6.36
N MET A 19 -12.02 7.93 -5.78
CA MET A 19 -11.18 8.10 -4.60
C MET A 19 -9.97 9.00 -4.85
N VAL A 20 -9.40 8.93 -6.05
CA VAL A 20 -8.32 9.82 -6.48
C VAL A 20 -8.87 11.23 -6.73
N GLU A 21 -9.96 11.36 -7.48
CA GLU A 21 -10.56 12.66 -7.83
C GLU A 21 -11.10 13.42 -6.60
N SER A 22 -11.55 12.72 -5.56
CA SER A 22 -11.97 13.35 -4.29
C SER A 22 -10.80 13.75 -3.38
N GLY A 23 -9.58 13.30 -3.68
CA GLY A 23 -8.40 13.47 -2.82
C GLY A 23 -8.36 12.52 -1.62
N ASP A 24 -9.34 11.62 -1.46
CA ASP A 24 -9.35 10.63 -0.39
C ASP A 24 -8.18 9.68 -0.48
N TRP A 25 -7.77 9.31 -1.69
CA TRP A 25 -6.59 8.47 -1.92
C TRP A 25 -5.32 9.08 -1.31
N ASP A 26 -5.03 10.34 -1.65
CA ASP A 26 -3.86 11.04 -1.14
C ASP A 26 -3.94 11.25 0.38
N ARG A 27 -5.15 11.45 0.92
CA ARG A 27 -5.37 11.56 2.37
C ARG A 27 -5.04 10.24 3.08
N ILE A 28 -5.58 9.13 2.58
CA ILE A 28 -5.34 7.79 3.14
C ILE A 28 -3.86 7.43 3.05
N LEU A 29 -3.21 7.71 1.91
CA LEU A 29 -1.77 7.47 1.72
C LEU A 29 -0.91 8.28 2.70
N ARG A 30 -1.22 9.55 2.92
CA ARG A 30 -0.50 10.38 3.89
C ARG A 30 -0.62 9.85 5.30
N VAL A 31 -1.83 9.46 5.72
CA VAL A 31 -2.07 8.88 7.05
C VAL A 31 -1.35 7.54 7.21
N LEU A 32 -1.39 6.68 6.19
CA LEU A 32 -0.65 5.42 6.16
C LEU A 32 0.86 5.67 6.32
N SER A 33 1.43 6.57 5.52
CA SER A 33 2.86 6.89 5.55
C SER A 33 3.30 7.45 6.91
N ALA A 34 2.52 8.38 7.49
CA ALA A 34 2.80 8.93 8.81
C ALA A 34 2.81 7.83 9.89
N LYS A 35 1.80 6.97 9.91
CA LYS A 35 1.71 5.88 10.89
C LYS A 35 2.82 4.85 10.76
N LEU A 36 3.22 4.52 9.53
CA LEU A 36 4.34 3.62 9.29
C LEU A 36 5.66 4.24 9.78
N SER A 37 5.86 5.54 9.56
CA SER A 37 7.03 6.27 10.06
C SER A 37 7.03 6.36 11.60
N GLU A 38 5.91 6.69 12.22
CA GLU A 38 5.77 6.77 13.69
C GLU A 38 6.06 5.44 14.39
N GLN A 39 5.81 4.31 13.72
CA GLN A 39 6.11 2.97 14.22
C GLN A 39 7.53 2.50 13.87
N GLY A 40 8.36 3.36 13.26
CA GLY A 40 9.72 3.04 12.83
C GLY A 40 9.81 2.06 11.65
N TRP A 41 8.68 1.69 11.04
CA TRP A 41 8.65 0.71 9.95
C TRP A 41 9.39 1.20 8.71
N SER A 42 9.22 2.48 8.36
CA SER A 42 9.90 3.08 7.20
C SER A 42 11.42 3.10 7.37
N ASP A 43 11.90 3.38 8.58
CA ASP A 43 13.32 3.45 8.89
C ASP A 43 13.95 2.04 8.87
N GLU A 44 13.29 1.05 9.48
CA GLU A 44 13.72 -0.34 9.45
C GLU A 44 13.84 -0.87 8.01
N LEU A 45 12.83 -0.58 7.17
CA LEU A 45 12.82 -1.00 5.78
C LEU A 45 13.98 -0.37 4.99
N TYR A 46 14.25 0.92 5.23
CA TYR A 46 15.38 1.62 4.64
C TYR A 46 16.73 1.05 5.10
N HIS A 47 16.90 0.81 6.40
CA HIS A 47 18.11 0.20 6.95
C HIS A 47 18.38 -1.17 6.34
N ARG A 48 17.36 -2.01 6.25
CA ARG A 48 17.47 -3.34 5.64
C ARG A 48 17.83 -3.27 4.15
N ALA A 49 17.23 -2.36 3.40
CA ALA A 49 17.55 -2.15 1.99
C ALA A 49 19.01 -1.72 1.79
N LYS A 50 19.48 -0.80 2.65
CA LYS A 50 20.85 -0.29 2.65
C LYS A 50 21.87 -1.38 2.97
N GLU A 51 21.63 -2.17 4.00
CA GLU A 51 22.53 -3.28 4.34
C GLU A 51 22.53 -4.35 3.25
N ARG A 52 21.37 -4.65 2.65
CA ARG A 52 21.31 -5.60 1.55
C ARG A 52 22.14 -5.14 0.35
N ALA A 53 22.03 -3.87 -0.05
CA ALA A 53 22.81 -3.31 -1.15
C ALA A 53 24.32 -3.35 -0.86
N ARG A 54 24.74 -3.11 0.39
CA ARG A 54 26.15 -3.17 0.81
C ARG A 54 26.76 -4.57 0.70
N MET A 55 25.95 -5.61 0.88
CA MET A 55 26.38 -7.00 0.77
C MET A 55 26.42 -7.52 -0.68
N MET A 56 26.07 -6.69 -1.66
CA MET A 56 26.08 -7.05 -3.08
C MET A 56 27.22 -6.34 -3.81
N ASP A 57 28.01 -7.10 -4.56
CA ASP A 57 29.05 -6.56 -5.44
C ASP A 57 28.86 -7.14 -6.86
N PRO A 58 28.28 -6.37 -7.82
CA PRO A 58 27.76 -5.00 -7.70
C PRO A 58 26.33 -4.94 -7.11
N PRO A 59 25.89 -3.78 -6.58
CA PRO A 59 24.53 -3.61 -6.10
C PRO A 59 23.50 -3.62 -7.25
N LEU A 60 22.46 -4.44 -7.11
CA LEU A 60 21.37 -4.58 -8.08
C LEU A 60 20.04 -4.11 -7.49
N PHE A 61 19.52 -2.99 -8.00
CA PHE A 61 18.26 -2.40 -7.52
C PHE A 61 17.10 -3.39 -7.53
N LYS A 62 16.94 -4.15 -8.62
CA LYS A 62 15.84 -5.11 -8.77
C LYS A 62 15.83 -6.15 -7.64
N THR A 63 16.99 -6.72 -7.32
CA THR A 63 17.10 -7.74 -6.26
C THR A 63 16.80 -7.15 -4.89
N VAL A 64 17.33 -5.94 -4.60
CA VAL A 64 17.02 -5.25 -3.34
C VAL A 64 15.52 -4.96 -3.24
N LEU A 65 14.90 -4.45 -4.32
CA LEU A 65 13.47 -4.14 -4.35
C LEU A 65 12.61 -5.39 -4.12
N GLU A 66 12.90 -6.50 -4.80
CA GLU A 66 12.13 -7.75 -4.65
C GLU A 66 12.16 -8.26 -3.20
N GLU A 67 13.35 -8.31 -2.59
CA GLU A 67 13.51 -8.80 -1.21
C GLU A 67 12.88 -7.86 -0.16
N ILE A 68 13.01 -6.55 -0.39
CA ILE A 68 12.47 -5.54 0.51
C ILE A 68 10.95 -5.42 0.37
N SER A 69 10.40 -5.63 -0.83
CA SER A 69 8.94 -5.63 -1.05
C SER A 69 8.27 -6.77 -0.27
N LEU A 70 8.80 -7.99 -0.40
CA LEU A 70 8.28 -9.16 0.34
C LEU A 70 8.32 -8.94 1.86
N HIS A 71 9.41 -8.39 2.37
CA HIS A 71 9.53 -8.10 3.79
C HIS A 71 8.65 -6.95 4.23
N GLY A 72 8.57 -5.88 3.43
CA GLY A 72 7.69 -4.75 3.69
C GLY A 72 6.26 -5.21 3.86
N GLU A 73 5.73 -6.01 2.93
CA GLU A 73 4.38 -6.56 3.01
C GLU A 73 4.14 -7.41 4.26
N ALA A 74 5.12 -8.23 4.66
CA ALA A 74 5.02 -9.10 5.82
C ALA A 74 5.11 -8.36 7.17
N THR A 75 5.82 -7.23 7.20
CA THR A 75 6.14 -6.51 8.44
C THR A 75 5.26 -5.30 8.71
N VAL A 76 4.34 -4.94 7.80
CA VAL A 76 3.37 -3.87 8.05
C VAL A 76 2.64 -4.13 9.39
N PRO A 77 2.69 -3.19 10.35
CA PRO A 77 2.01 -3.34 11.62
C PRO A 77 0.51 -3.62 11.45
N VAL A 78 0.00 -4.62 12.18
CA VAL A 78 -1.40 -5.07 12.08
C VAL A 78 -2.37 -3.95 12.42
N SER A 79 -2.03 -3.10 13.40
CA SER A 79 -2.82 -1.93 13.80
C SER A 79 -3.00 -0.96 12.63
N VAL A 80 -1.91 -0.61 11.95
CA VAL A 80 -1.89 0.30 10.81
C VAL A 80 -2.67 -0.30 9.63
N ARG A 81 -2.40 -1.57 9.30
CA ARG A 81 -3.14 -2.28 8.23
C ARG A 81 -4.65 -2.26 8.49
N ARG A 82 -5.07 -2.57 9.72
CA ARG A 82 -6.49 -2.61 10.10
C ARG A 82 -7.14 -1.22 9.96
N GLU A 83 -6.47 -0.19 10.42
CA GLU A 83 -6.98 1.19 10.35
C GLU A 83 -7.09 1.70 8.92
N THR A 84 -6.05 1.53 8.10
CA THR A 84 -6.08 1.89 6.67
C THR A 84 -7.16 1.10 5.92
N THR A 85 -7.30 -0.19 6.21
CA THR A 85 -8.36 -1.02 5.63
C THR A 85 -9.75 -0.52 6.02
N ALA A 86 -9.94 -0.08 7.26
CA ALA A 86 -11.22 0.47 7.71
C ALA A 86 -11.57 1.77 6.96
N GLN A 87 -10.59 2.66 6.75
CA GLN A 87 -10.79 3.90 5.98
C GLN A 87 -11.19 3.60 4.52
N ILE A 88 -10.50 2.66 3.87
CA ILE A 88 -10.83 2.24 2.50
C ILE A 88 -12.24 1.63 2.45
N ARG A 89 -12.58 0.74 3.40
CA ARG A 89 -13.92 0.13 3.45
C ARG A 89 -15.02 1.18 3.64
N GLN A 90 -14.79 2.17 4.50
CA GLN A 90 -15.73 3.26 4.71
C GLN A 90 -15.94 4.04 3.42
N PHE A 91 -14.86 4.44 2.73
CA PHE A 91 -14.96 5.14 1.45
C PHE A 91 -15.76 4.33 0.41
N VAL A 92 -15.46 3.03 0.28
CA VAL A 92 -16.15 2.16 -0.67
C VAL A 92 -17.63 2.05 -0.31
N LYS A 93 -17.98 1.90 0.97
CA LYS A 93 -19.37 1.84 1.44
C LYS A 93 -20.14 3.11 1.07
N ASP A 94 -19.52 4.28 1.28
CA ASP A 94 -20.12 5.59 0.95
C ASP A 94 -20.36 5.78 -0.57
N GLN A 95 -19.72 4.98 -1.43
CA GLN A 95 -19.99 5.01 -2.88
C GLN A 95 -21.33 4.37 -3.28
N PHE A 96 -21.91 3.52 -2.41
CA PHE A 96 -23.13 2.76 -2.71
C PHE A 96 -24.32 3.13 -1.83
N GLU A 97 -24.13 3.93 -0.79
CA GLU A 97 -25.21 4.41 0.10
C GLU A 97 -25.84 5.75 -0.36
N LYS A 98 -25.78 6.06 -1.66
CA LYS A 98 -26.48 7.21 -2.26
C LYS A 98 -27.75 6.79 -2.99
#